data_AF-A0A7W0GD69-F1
#
_entry.id   AF-A0A7W0GD69-F1
#
_cell.length_a   1.000
_cell.length_b   1.000
_cell.length_c   1.000
_cell.angle_alpha   90.00
_cell.angle_beta   90.00
_cell.angle_gamma   90.00
#
_symmetry.space_group_name_H-M   'P 1'
#
loop_
_entity.id
_entity.type
_entity.pdbx_description
1 polymer ?
#
loop_
_entity_poly.entity_id
_entity_poly.type
_entity_poly.pdbx_seq_one_letter_code
_entity_poly.pdbx_strand_id
1 'polypeptide(L)'
;MHECRDADRVTANVKAALRPGGSFVISDFSFPDSDGGLRTVPGRVMCAIQFFEAQIDDQLLPRSAYDDLLTRHGFTDLGSAQLTPMHALTWGRA
;
A
#
# COMPACT_ATOMS: atom_id res chain seq x y z
N MET A 1 -3.79 -3.64 -1.47
CA MET A 1 -3.89 -3.30 -2.90
C MET A 1 -2.81 -4.06 -3.70
N HIS A 2 -2.26 -5.13 -3.13
CA HIS A 2 -1.48 -6.19 -3.79
C HIS A 2 -2.14 -6.71 -5.08
N GLU A 3 -1.32 -7.08 -6.07
CA GLU A 3 -1.72 -7.53 -7.42
C GLU A 3 -2.59 -6.53 -8.21
N CYS A 4 -2.67 -5.27 -7.76
CA CYS A 4 -3.41 -4.23 -8.45
C CYS A 4 -2.59 -3.63 -9.60
N ARG A 5 -2.78 -4.19 -10.79
CA ARG A 5 -2.07 -3.77 -12.02
C ARG A 5 -2.18 -2.28 -12.36
N ASP A 6 -3.26 -1.61 -11.95
CA ASP A 6 -3.49 -0.19 -12.22
C ASP A 6 -4.07 0.50 -10.97
N ALA A 7 -3.17 0.73 -10.01
CA ALA A 7 -3.49 1.36 -8.73
C ALA A 7 -4.07 2.78 -8.89
N ASP A 8 -3.60 3.55 -9.89
CA ASP A 8 -4.10 4.90 -10.16
C ASP A 8 -5.54 4.87 -10.65
N ARG A 9 -5.88 4.03 -11.63
CA ARG A 9 -7.27 3.92 -12.11
C ARG A 9 -8.21 3.39 -11.05
N VAL A 10 -7.77 2.40 -10.25
CA VAL A 10 -8.56 1.89 -9.12
C VAL A 10 -8.80 3.00 -8.10
N THR A 11 -7.78 3.76 -7.73
CA THR A 11 -7.89 4.87 -6.76
C THR A 11 -8.84 5.97 -7.27
N ALA A 12 -8.75 6.34 -8.55
CA ALA A 12 -9.66 7.29 -9.17
C ALA A 12 -11.12 6.79 -9.15
N ASN A 13 -11.35 5.52 -9.48
CA ASN A 13 -12.67 4.92 -9.44
C ASN A 13 -13.26 4.88 -8.02
N VAL A 14 -12.43 4.55 -7.02
CA VAL A 14 -12.84 4.57 -5.62
C VAL A 14 -13.20 5.99 -5.18
N LYS A 15 -12.37 6.99 -5.49
CA LYS A 15 -12.63 8.40 -5.19
C LYS A 15 -13.96 8.86 -5.79
N ALA A 16 -14.23 8.52 -7.05
CA ALA A 16 -15.48 8.87 -7.73
C ALA A 16 -16.72 8.18 -7.14
N ALA A 17 -16.56 6.98 -6.56
CA ALA A 17 -17.66 6.22 -5.96
C ALA A 17 -17.96 6.63 -4.50
N LEU A 18 -16.99 7.23 -3.80
CA LEU A 18 -17.15 7.65 -2.41
C LEU A 18 -18.04 8.89 -2.30
N ARG A 19 -18.90 8.90 -1.28
CA ARG A 19 -19.59 10.14 -0.85
C ARG A 19 -18.55 11.11 -0.27
N PRO A 20 -18.82 12.43 -0.27
CA PRO A 20 -17.97 13.39 0.42
C PRO A 20 -17.69 12.97 1.87
N GLY A 21 -16.41 12.95 2.27
CA GLY A 21 -15.96 12.47 3.57
C GLY A 21 -15.90 10.95 3.74
N GLY A 22 -16.17 10.16 2.69
CA GLY A 22 -15.99 8.70 2.70
C GLY A 22 -14.51 8.32 2.85
N SER A 23 -14.23 7.14 3.42
CA SER A 23 -12.86 6.67 3.60
C SER A 23 -12.48 5.65 2.55
N PHE A 24 -11.27 5.76 2.00
CA PHE A 24 -10.60 4.67 1.29
C PHE A 24 -9.54 4.05 2.20
N VAL A 25 -9.64 2.75 2.48
CA VAL A 25 -8.70 2.01 3.31
C VAL A 25 -7.99 0.95 2.46
N ILE A 26 -6.67 1.04 2.41
CA ILE A 26 -5.76 0.09 1.78
C ILE A 26 -5.20 -0.82 2.88
N SER A 27 -5.43 -2.12 2.73
CA SER A 27 -4.86 -3.17 3.56
C SER A 27 -3.79 -3.90 2.74
N ASP A 28 -2.55 -3.95 3.24
CA ASP A 28 -1.46 -4.55 2.45
C ASP A 28 -0.23 -5.03 3.23
N PHE A 29 0.51 -5.94 2.61
CA PHE A 29 1.84 -6.37 3.05
C PHE A 29 2.90 -5.38 2.55
N SER A 30 3.40 -4.54 3.45
CA SER A 30 4.31 -3.46 3.06
C SER A 30 5.74 -3.96 2.91
N PHE A 31 6.33 -3.71 1.75
CA PHE A 31 7.76 -3.94 1.55
C PHE A 31 8.57 -2.94 2.41
N PRO A 32 9.78 -3.29 2.90
CA PRO A 32 10.56 -2.36 3.72
C PRO A 32 10.96 -1.07 2.97
N ASP A 33 10.76 0.09 3.61
CA ASP A 33 11.14 1.41 3.08
C ASP A 33 12.67 1.66 3.02
N SER A 34 13.49 0.77 3.61
CA SER A 34 14.93 0.99 3.72
C SER A 34 15.75 -0.30 3.76
N ASP A 35 17.03 -0.21 3.39
CA ASP A 35 18.00 -1.29 3.51
C ASP A 35 18.16 -1.83 4.94
N GLY A 36 17.96 -0.99 5.95
CA GLY A 36 17.92 -1.42 7.35
C GLY A 36 16.74 -2.36 7.60
N GLY A 37 15.57 -2.01 7.07
CA GLY A 37 14.35 -2.81 7.15
C GLY A 37 14.48 -4.18 6.48
N LEU A 38 15.18 -4.27 5.34
CA LEU A 38 15.44 -5.53 4.64
C LEU A 38 16.20 -6.56 5.49
N ARG A 39 16.97 -6.11 6.49
CA ARG A 39 17.78 -7.00 7.35
C ARG A 39 17.01 -7.62 8.51
N THR A 40 15.82 -7.11 8.82
CA THR A 40 14.92 -7.63 9.87
C THR A 40 14.28 -8.96 9.47
N VAL A 41 13.77 -9.74 10.43
CA VAL A 41 13.05 -10.99 10.12
C VAL A 41 11.84 -10.74 9.20
N PRO A 42 10.94 -9.78 9.49
CA PRO A 42 9.85 -9.41 8.58
C PRO A 42 10.35 -9.01 7.18
N GLY A 43 11.40 -8.19 7.11
CA GLY A 43 11.97 -7.74 5.84
C GLY A 43 12.50 -8.88 4.99
N ARG A 44 13.19 -9.87 5.59
CA ARG A 44 13.66 -11.06 4.88
C ARG A 44 12.51 -11.92 4.34
N VAL A 45 11.41 -12.03 5.09
CA VAL A 45 10.20 -12.71 4.62
C VAL A 45 9.60 -11.96 3.43
N MET A 46 9.47 -10.63 3.51
CA MET A 46 9.00 -9.82 2.37
C MET A 46 9.89 -9.96 1.14
N CYS A 47 11.22 -10.03 1.30
CA CYS A 47 12.13 -10.31 0.18
C CYS A 47 11.85 -11.67 -0.47
N ALA A 48 11.56 -12.70 0.32
CA ALA A 48 11.21 -14.02 -0.20
C ALA A 48 9.88 -14.00 -0.94
N ILE A 49 8.87 -13.30 -0.42
CA ILE A 49 7.57 -13.13 -1.11
C ILE A 49 7.77 -12.38 -2.42
N GLN A 50 8.49 -11.25 -2.41
CA GLN A 50 8.78 -10.46 -3.60
C GLN A 50 9.44 -11.27 -4.72
N PHE A 51 10.27 -12.27 -4.39
CA PHE A 51 10.84 -13.17 -5.38
C PHE A 51 9.77 -13.99 -6.13
N PHE A 52 8.70 -14.42 -5.45
CA PHE A 52 7.57 -15.10 -6.07
C PHE A 52 6.65 -14.14 -6.82
N GLU A 53 6.34 -12.97 -6.23
CA GLU A 53 5.50 -11.95 -6.87
C GLU A 53 6.07 -11.48 -8.22
N ALA A 54 7.41 -11.38 -8.32
CA ALA A 54 8.08 -11.03 -9.56
C ALA A 54 7.83 -12.04 -10.71
N GLN A 55 7.42 -13.28 -10.40
CA GLN A 55 7.10 -14.29 -11.42
C GLN A 55 5.71 -14.12 -12.03
N ILE A 56 4.84 -13.34 -11.38
CA ILE A 56 3.48 -13.03 -11.84
C ILE A 56 3.31 -11.57 -12.28
N ASP A 57 4.42 -10.87 -12.47
CA ASP A 57 4.47 -9.45 -12.84
C ASP A 57 3.83 -8.56 -11.77
N ASP A 58 4.12 -8.87 -10.50
CA ASP A 58 3.68 -8.07 -9.35
C ASP A 58 4.86 -7.59 -8.48
N GLN A 59 4.61 -6.50 -7.75
CA GLN A 59 5.60 -5.83 -6.93
C GLN A 59 5.00 -5.40 -5.59
N LEU A 60 5.56 -5.91 -4.49
CA LEU A 60 5.28 -5.39 -3.17
C LEU A 60 5.84 -3.97 -3.06
N LEU A 61 4.98 -3.05 -2.67
CA LEU A 61 5.34 -1.66 -2.50
C LEU A 61 5.61 -1.32 -1.04
N PRO A 62 6.50 -0.36 -0.76
CA PRO A 62 6.59 0.22 0.55
C PRO A 62 5.30 0.95 0.91
N ARG A 63 5.00 1.04 2.21
CA ARG A 63 3.79 1.72 2.70
C ARG A 63 3.72 3.18 2.23
N SER A 64 4.86 3.86 2.15
CA SER A 64 4.97 5.24 1.65
C SER A 64 4.41 5.43 0.23
N ALA A 65 4.45 4.40 -0.63
CA ALA A 65 3.86 4.47 -1.96
C ALA A 65 2.34 4.70 -1.93
N TYR A 66 1.65 4.23 -0.88
CA TYR A 66 0.23 4.45 -0.70
C TYR A 66 -0.10 5.86 -0.21
N ASP A 67 0.77 6.49 0.58
CA ASP A 67 0.60 7.91 0.93
C ASP A 67 0.71 8.79 -0.31
N ASP A 68 1.69 8.52 -1.17
CA ASP A 68 1.89 9.23 -2.42
C ASP A 68 0.70 9.03 -3.36
N LEU A 69 0.23 7.80 -3.50
CA LEU A 69 -0.94 7.46 -4.31
C LEU A 69 -2.19 8.23 -3.83
N LEU A 70 -2.51 8.15 -2.54
CA LEU A 70 -3.67 8.82 -1.97
C LEU A 70 -3.56 10.36 -2.10
N THR A 71 -2.37 10.91 -1.85
CA THR A 71 -2.09 12.34 -2.01
C THR A 71 -2.33 12.81 -3.45
N ARG A 72 -1.80 12.07 -4.45
CA ARG A 72 -1.97 12.43 -5.87
C ARG A 72 -3.43 12.40 -6.34
N HIS A 73 -4.28 11.57 -5.72
CA HIS A 73 -5.73 11.50 -6.00
C HIS A 73 -6.56 12.43 -5.10
N GLY A 74 -5.92 13.32 -4.35
CA GLY A 74 -6.59 14.34 -3.54
C GLY A 74 -7.35 13.79 -2.34
N PHE A 75 -6.95 12.64 -1.79
CA PHE A 75 -7.42 12.21 -0.48
C PHE A 75 -6.75 13.04 0.62
N THR A 76 -7.50 13.35 1.67
CA THR A 76 -7.03 14.11 2.85
C THR A 76 -7.04 13.24 4.10
N ASP A 77 -6.64 13.78 5.25
CA ASP A 77 -6.63 13.10 6.54
C ASP A 77 -5.98 11.70 6.47
N LEU A 78 -4.82 11.64 5.81
CA LEU A 78 -4.10 10.38 5.65
C LEU A 78 -3.70 9.83 7.00
N GLY A 79 -3.86 8.52 7.15
CA GLY A 79 -3.44 7.81 8.35
C GLY A 79 -2.99 6.40 8.02
N SER A 80 -2.26 5.80 8.95
CA SER A 80 -1.83 4.41 8.84
C SER A 80 -1.77 3.75 10.21
N ALA A 81 -1.86 2.42 10.21
CA ALA A 81 -1.70 1.61 11.41
C ALA A 81 -1.04 0.28 11.04
N GLN A 82 -0.07 -0.14 11.84
CA GLN A 82 0.55 -1.45 11.67
C GLN A 82 -0.27 -2.52 12.41
N LEU A 83 -0.74 -3.54 11.68
CA LEU A 83 -1.48 -4.67 12.26
C LEU A 83 -0.53 -5.78 12.71
N THR A 84 0.50 -6.03 11.91
CA THR A 84 1.59 -6.97 12.21
C THR A 84 2.89 -6.40 11.66
N PRO A 85 4.08 -6.94 12.02
CA PRO A 85 5.34 -6.48 11.46
C PRO A 85 5.45 -6.52 9.92
N MET A 86 4.54 -7.20 9.22
CA MET A 86 4.50 -7.27 7.75
C MET A 86 3.24 -6.64 7.13
N HIS A 87 2.20 -6.36 7.92
CA HIS A 87 0.88 -5.93 7.42
C HIS A 87 0.49 -4.58 8.01
N ALA A 88 0.16 -3.63 7.14
CA ALA A 88 -0.31 -2.30 7.52
C ALA A 88 -1.64 -1.94 6.85
N LEU A 89 -2.37 -1.05 7.51
CA LEU A 89 -3.46 -0.28 6.94
C LEU A 89 -2.96 1.12 6.60
N THR A 90 -3.38 1.67 5.46
CA THR A 90 -3.23 3.08 5.10
C THR A 90 -4.59 3.58 4.63
N TRP A 91 -5.01 4.79 5.01
CA TRP A 91 -6.31 5.32 4.61
C TRP A 91 -6.26 6.81 4.32
N GLY A 92 -7.29 7.30 3.61
CA GLY A 92 -7.55 8.71 3.36
C GLY A 92 -9.04 9.00 3.18
N ARG A 93 -9.40 10.28 3.30
CA ARG A 93 -10.77 10.80 3.18
C ARG A 93 -11.02 11.42 1.79
N ALA A 94 -12.18 11.13 1.21
CA ALA A 94 -12.64 11.64 -0.07
C ALA A 94 -13.17 13.08 0.01
#